data_AF-A0AAU9SSE0-F1
#
_entry.id   AF-A0AAU9SSE0-F1
#
_cell.length_a   1.000
_cell.length_b   1.000
_cell.length_c   1.000
_cell.angle_alpha   90.00
_cell.angle_beta   90.00
_cell.angle_gamma   90.00
#
_symmetry.space_group_name_H-M   'P 1'
#
loop_
_entity.id
_entity.type
_entity.pdbx_description
1 polymer ?
#
loop_
_entity_poly.entity_id
_entity_poly.type
_entity_poly.pdbx_seq_one_letter_code
_entity_poly.pdbx_strand_id
1 'polypeptide(L)'
;MASATASPPPSREPPTCKETAAICSPCCGGLFTLFAVILILYSVNKAYCHAKFSIQSITVSPVSDTWHVDFLVKNPSSRYSIYYEGDDAAVRFGSSNAAVLSTSQKRSSSSHTAFSLDFVAECNTSDVVAGVLEIKLRAKHKLYGLEPDDAGHVNVQCHNLTLNHENIDKIQLTIIENSANSCYLELFADTVSVSNANANARVSAAEWRIGFVARSPVTGCKISLRPIKSRLLRGDEVIAKSSSPSMDPFGQVVTGDETNVVFETVVAMPEVIGDVIWDIRVEIIAGVKTGIEYGNGFLLVFCGDIPVNFTADPAGNMIGSLLGNMRRCDYLYRDNLNPYLESLRS
;
A
#
# COMPACT_ATOMS: atom_id res chain seq x y z
N MET A 1 15.76 -22.40 96.29
CA MET A 1 15.90 -23.03 94.96
C MET A 1 14.65 -23.85 94.70
N ALA A 2 13.75 -23.34 93.86
CA ALA A 2 12.63 -24.10 93.31
C ALA A 2 12.78 -24.04 91.78
N SER A 3 12.99 -25.20 91.17
CA SER A 3 13.18 -25.34 89.73
C SER A 3 11.81 -25.49 89.07
N ALA A 4 11.41 -24.50 88.26
CA ALA A 4 10.22 -24.59 87.44
C ALA A 4 10.55 -25.36 86.16
N THR A 5 10.01 -26.57 86.02
CA THR A 5 10.04 -27.34 84.78
C THR A 5 9.11 -26.70 83.75
N ALA A 6 9.69 -26.17 82.68
CA ALA A 6 8.96 -25.70 81.51
C ALA A 6 8.43 -26.88 80.69
N SER A 7 7.14 -26.86 80.36
CA SER A 7 6.50 -27.80 79.44
C SER A 7 6.93 -27.52 77.99
N PRO A 8 7.13 -28.53 77.12
CA PRO A 8 7.51 -28.29 75.73
C PRO A 8 6.33 -27.69 74.94
N PRO A 9 6.58 -26.85 73.92
CA PRO A 9 5.53 -26.32 73.08
C PRO A 9 4.89 -27.45 72.25
N PRO A 10 3.58 -27.39 71.97
CA PRO A 10 2.90 -28.41 71.18
C PRO A 10 3.48 -28.45 69.76
N SER A 11 3.81 -29.66 69.31
CA SER A 11 4.22 -29.95 67.93
C SER A 11 3.09 -29.56 66.98
N ARG A 12 3.36 -28.67 66.01
CA ARG A 12 2.41 -28.32 64.94
C ARG A 12 2.05 -29.58 64.16
N GLU A 13 0.77 -29.96 64.18
CA GLU A 13 0.24 -30.98 63.29
C GLU A 13 0.44 -30.57 61.82
N PRO A 14 0.72 -31.53 60.92
CA PRO A 14 0.88 -31.23 59.50
C PRO A 14 -0.45 -30.67 58.94
N PRO A 15 -0.40 -29.64 58.08
CA PRO A 15 -1.61 -29.00 57.58
C PRO A 15 -2.49 -30.03 56.87
N THR A 16 -3.78 -30.00 57.18
CA THR A 16 -4.75 -30.91 56.56
C THR A 16 -4.87 -30.59 55.06
N CYS A 17 -5.22 -31.59 54.24
CA CYS A 17 -5.32 -31.43 52.78
C CYS A 17 -6.24 -30.26 52.35
N LYS A 18 -7.20 -29.88 53.21
CA LYS A 18 -8.08 -28.71 53.05
C LYS A 18 -7.35 -27.38 53.26
N GLU A 19 -6.42 -27.30 54.22
CA GLU A 19 -5.59 -26.12 54.46
C GLU A 19 -4.54 -25.92 53.36
N THR A 20 -3.96 -27.00 52.83
CA THR A 20 -3.06 -26.93 51.67
C THR A 20 -3.79 -26.47 50.40
N ALA A 21 -5.03 -26.94 50.19
CA ALA A 21 -5.87 -26.49 49.07
C ALA A 21 -6.24 -25.00 49.17
N ALA A 22 -6.53 -24.50 50.38
CA ALA A 22 -6.82 -23.09 50.62
C ALA A 22 -5.60 -22.16 50.34
N ILE A 23 -4.38 -22.65 50.57
CA ILE A 23 -3.13 -21.92 50.28
C ILE A 23 -2.80 -21.91 48.78
N CYS A 24 -3.10 -22.98 48.04
CA CYS A 24 -2.86 -23.06 46.58
C CYS A 24 -3.96 -22.40 45.74
N SER A 25 -5.17 -22.25 46.26
CA SER A 25 -6.32 -21.68 45.52
C SER A 25 -6.07 -20.27 44.93
N PRO A 26 -5.41 -19.32 45.63
CA PRO A 26 -5.12 -17.99 45.09
C PRO A 26 -4.10 -18.04 43.93
N CYS A 27 -3.14 -18.97 43.99
CA CYS A 27 -2.11 -19.13 42.96
C CYS A 27 -2.70 -19.70 41.67
N CYS A 28 -3.57 -20.71 41.77
CA CYS A 28 -4.26 -21.27 40.61
C CYS A 28 -5.21 -20.23 40.00
N GLY A 29 -5.97 -19.50 40.82
CA GLY A 29 -6.83 -18.41 40.35
C GLY A 29 -6.05 -17.36 39.57
N GLY A 30 -4.96 -16.82 40.13
CA GLY A 30 -4.12 -15.83 39.47
C GLY A 30 -3.51 -16.31 38.15
N LEU A 31 -3.04 -17.55 38.09
CA LEU A 31 -2.52 -18.14 36.86
C LEU A 31 -3.61 -18.31 35.80
N PHE A 32 -4.80 -18.79 36.16
CA PHE A 32 -5.93 -18.88 35.23
C PHE A 32 -6.35 -17.51 34.71
N THR A 33 -6.37 -16.47 35.54
CA THR A 33 -6.67 -15.11 35.09
C THR A 33 -5.58 -14.58 34.14
N LEU A 34 -4.30 -14.84 34.44
CA LEU A 34 -3.19 -14.46 33.56
C LEU A 34 -3.28 -15.19 32.21
N PHE A 35 -3.50 -16.50 32.22
CA PHE A 35 -3.70 -17.28 31.00
C PHE A 35 -4.93 -16.82 30.23
N ALA A 36 -6.05 -16.51 30.91
CA ALA A 36 -7.24 -15.97 30.28
C ALA A 36 -6.99 -14.60 29.65
N VAL A 37 -6.28 -13.70 30.33
CA VAL A 37 -5.89 -12.39 29.77
C VAL A 37 -4.96 -12.57 28.57
N ILE A 38 -3.96 -13.44 28.64
CA ILE A 38 -3.07 -13.75 27.52
C ILE A 38 -3.85 -14.35 26.35
N LEU A 39 -4.76 -15.29 26.59
CA LEU A 39 -5.61 -15.89 25.55
C LEU A 39 -6.58 -14.89 24.94
N ILE A 40 -7.14 -13.98 25.75
CA ILE A 40 -7.97 -12.87 25.26
C ILE A 40 -7.12 -11.97 24.39
N LEU A 41 -5.96 -11.50 24.85
CA LEU A 41 -5.04 -10.66 24.07
C LEU A 41 -4.57 -11.35 22.78
N TYR A 42 -4.26 -12.64 22.84
CA TYR A 42 -3.85 -13.44 21.68
C TYR A 42 -4.99 -13.64 20.68
N SER A 43 -6.22 -13.88 21.16
CA SER A 43 -7.41 -13.97 20.31
C SER A 43 -7.81 -12.60 19.74
N VAL A 44 -7.53 -11.53 20.50
CA VAL A 44 -7.73 -10.12 20.12
C VAL A 44 -6.81 -9.72 18.97
N ASN A 45 -5.57 -10.22 18.93
CA ASN A 45 -4.63 -9.99 17.82
C ASN A 45 -5.00 -10.72 16.52
N LYS A 46 -5.98 -11.64 16.55
CA LYS A 46 -6.49 -12.33 15.36
C LYS A 46 -7.84 -11.79 14.87
N ALA A 47 -8.28 -10.65 15.39
CA ALA A 47 -9.53 -10.05 14.94
C ALA A 47 -9.36 -9.63 13.48
N TYR A 48 -9.96 -10.37 12.55
CA TYR A 48 -10.00 -9.97 11.14
C TYR A 48 -10.75 -8.64 11.01
N CYS A 49 -10.39 -7.84 10.01
CA CYS A 49 -11.26 -6.76 9.63
C CYS A 49 -12.57 -7.39 9.09
N HIS A 50 -13.68 -6.82 9.54
CA HIS A 50 -15.03 -7.31 9.21
C HIS A 50 -15.79 -6.25 8.43
N ALA A 51 -15.03 -5.38 7.76
CA ALA A 51 -15.61 -4.38 6.89
C ALA A 51 -16.40 -5.08 5.79
N LYS A 52 -17.58 -4.55 5.50
CA LYS A 52 -18.41 -4.99 4.39
C LYS A 52 -18.57 -3.81 3.46
N PHE A 53 -18.24 -4.02 2.20
CA PHE A 53 -18.50 -3.05 1.14
C PHE A 53 -19.81 -3.42 0.48
N SER A 54 -20.55 -2.41 0.05
CA SER A 54 -21.74 -2.56 -0.78
C SER A 54 -21.75 -1.41 -1.77
N ILE A 55 -21.99 -1.70 -3.04
CA ILE A 55 -22.10 -0.66 -4.06
C ILE A 55 -23.49 -0.03 -3.93
N GLN A 56 -23.53 1.30 -3.89
CA GLN A 56 -24.76 2.09 -3.86
C GLN A 56 -25.12 2.59 -5.25
N SER A 57 -24.12 3.06 -6.00
CA SER A 57 -24.30 3.59 -7.34
C SER A 57 -23.03 3.40 -8.15
N ILE A 58 -23.19 3.30 -9.46
CA ILE A 58 -22.11 3.44 -10.44
C ILE A 58 -22.65 4.43 -11.46
N THR A 59 -21.87 5.41 -11.86
CA THR A 59 -22.23 6.29 -12.97
C THR A 59 -20.99 6.49 -13.83
N VAL A 60 -21.18 6.58 -15.14
CA VAL A 60 -20.09 6.85 -16.08
C VAL A 60 -20.41 8.14 -16.82
N SER A 61 -19.50 9.11 -16.73
CA SER A 61 -19.61 10.37 -17.45
C SER A 61 -19.38 10.11 -18.94
N PRO A 62 -20.37 10.39 -19.81
CA PRO A 62 -20.24 10.13 -21.25
C PRO A 62 -19.29 11.13 -21.95
N VAL A 63 -18.83 12.17 -21.26
CA VAL A 63 -17.97 13.22 -21.83
C VAL A 63 -16.51 13.01 -21.45
N SER A 64 -16.24 12.41 -20.30
CA SER A 64 -14.90 12.29 -19.73
C SER A 64 -14.49 10.84 -19.46
N ASP A 65 -15.32 9.88 -19.86
CA ASP A 65 -15.17 8.44 -19.60
C ASP A 65 -14.83 8.12 -18.13
N THR A 66 -15.27 9.00 -17.23
CA THR A 66 -14.98 8.92 -15.80
C THR A 66 -16.03 8.05 -15.13
N TRP A 67 -15.56 7.02 -14.45
CA TRP A 67 -16.36 6.15 -13.61
C TRP A 67 -16.43 6.73 -12.20
N HIS A 68 -17.63 6.99 -11.73
CA HIS A 68 -17.92 7.36 -10.36
C HIS A 68 -18.64 6.19 -9.68
N VAL A 69 -18.06 5.66 -8.61
CA VAL A 69 -18.62 4.52 -7.88
C VAL A 69 -18.82 4.89 -6.42
N ASP A 70 -20.05 4.77 -5.96
CA ASP A 70 -20.41 4.96 -4.55
C ASP A 70 -20.45 3.62 -3.82
N PHE A 71 -19.79 3.58 -2.67
CA PHE A 71 -19.79 2.48 -1.74
C PHE A 71 -20.38 2.90 -0.40
N LEU A 72 -21.21 2.03 0.17
CA LEU A 72 -21.51 2.06 1.59
C LEU A 72 -20.65 0.99 2.28
N VAL A 73 -19.74 1.48 3.12
CA VAL A 73 -18.83 0.64 3.89
C VAL A 73 -19.35 0.52 5.30
N LYS A 74 -19.72 -0.69 5.68
CA LYS A 74 -20.06 -1.04 7.05
C LYS A 74 -18.80 -1.59 7.71
N ASN A 75 -18.15 -0.77 8.54
CA ASN A 75 -17.04 -1.21 9.38
C ASN A 75 -17.53 -1.32 10.83
N PRO A 76 -17.87 -2.54 11.30
CA PRO A 76 -18.32 -2.73 12.67
C PRO A 76 -17.16 -2.70 13.69
N SER A 77 -15.91 -2.73 13.22
CA SER A 77 -14.74 -2.86 14.10
C SER A 77 -14.17 -1.50 14.49
N SER A 78 -14.03 -1.25 15.80
CA SER A 78 -13.26 -0.11 16.32
C SER A 78 -11.75 -0.31 16.18
N ARG A 79 -11.31 -1.51 15.82
CA ARG A 79 -9.90 -1.94 15.83
C ARG A 79 -9.19 -1.76 14.50
N TYR A 80 -9.89 -1.41 13.42
CA TYR A 80 -9.26 -1.09 12.15
C TYR A 80 -9.75 0.24 11.62
N SER A 81 -8.82 1.03 11.06
CA SER A 81 -9.13 2.23 10.30
C SER A 81 -8.76 1.98 8.86
N ILE A 82 -9.75 2.05 7.98
CA ILE A 82 -9.56 2.01 6.53
C ILE A 82 -9.35 3.46 6.09
N TYR A 83 -8.33 3.69 5.29
CA TYR A 83 -8.00 4.97 4.71
C TYR A 83 -8.49 4.96 3.27
N TYR A 84 -9.32 5.96 2.96
CA TYR A 84 -10.04 6.07 1.70
C TYR A 84 -9.52 7.24 0.85
N GLU A 85 -8.42 7.87 1.26
CA GLU A 85 -8.01 9.16 0.75
C GLU A 85 -6.87 9.05 -0.27
N GLY A 86 -7.04 9.75 -1.39
CA GLY A 86 -6.01 10.14 -2.34
C GLY A 86 -5.11 8.98 -2.77
N ASP A 87 -3.85 9.06 -2.33
CA ASP A 87 -2.76 8.16 -2.67
C ASP A 87 -2.89 6.75 -2.05
N ASP A 88 -3.77 6.57 -1.07
CA ASP A 88 -3.90 5.30 -0.36
C ASP A 88 -4.73 4.26 -1.15
N ALA A 89 -5.47 4.71 -2.17
CA ALA A 89 -6.31 3.90 -3.04
C ALA A 89 -5.63 3.60 -4.39
N ALA A 90 -5.61 2.33 -4.79
CA ALA A 90 -5.20 1.92 -6.13
C ALA A 90 -6.32 1.14 -6.82
N VAL A 91 -6.46 1.31 -8.13
CA VAL A 91 -7.52 0.69 -8.94
C VAL A 91 -6.94 -0.08 -10.11
N ARG A 92 -7.57 -1.22 -10.42
CA ARG A 92 -7.41 -1.97 -11.68
C ARG A 92 -8.78 -2.31 -12.23
N PHE A 93 -8.94 -2.29 -13.55
CA PHE A 93 -10.22 -2.61 -14.18
C PHE A 93 -10.04 -3.70 -15.26
N GLY A 94 -10.27 -4.94 -14.87
CA GLY A 94 -10.03 -6.11 -15.72
C GLY A 94 -8.57 -6.22 -16.13
N SER A 95 -8.34 -6.42 -17.43
CA SER A 95 -7.01 -6.38 -18.05
C SER A 95 -6.54 -4.97 -18.38
N SER A 96 -7.37 -3.95 -18.14
CA SER A 96 -7.13 -2.59 -18.61
C SER A 96 -6.55 -1.70 -17.52
N ASN A 97 -5.77 -0.72 -17.95
CA ASN A 97 -5.15 0.25 -17.08
C ASN A 97 -6.19 1.24 -16.56
N ALA A 98 -6.00 1.70 -15.33
CA ALA A 98 -6.90 2.62 -14.66
C ALA A 98 -6.14 3.63 -13.80
N ALA A 99 -6.63 4.87 -13.80
CA ALA A 99 -6.11 5.99 -13.03
C ALA A 99 -7.16 6.48 -12.03
N VAL A 100 -6.80 6.57 -10.75
CA VAL A 100 -7.67 7.13 -9.71
C VAL A 100 -7.61 8.65 -9.83
N LEU A 101 -8.73 9.31 -10.10
CA LEU A 101 -8.80 10.76 -10.22
C LEU A 101 -9.08 11.42 -8.87
N SER A 102 -10.03 10.87 -8.14
CA SER A 102 -10.40 11.36 -6.82
C SER A 102 -11.05 10.27 -5.98
N THR A 103 -10.97 10.48 -4.67
CA THR A 103 -11.65 9.67 -3.67
C THR A 103 -12.28 10.61 -2.67
N SER A 104 -13.47 10.29 -2.18
CA SER A 104 -14.05 11.03 -1.08
C SER A 104 -14.68 10.09 -0.07
N GLN A 105 -14.72 10.53 1.19
CA GLN A 105 -15.37 9.78 2.24
C GLN A 105 -16.21 10.68 3.13
N LYS A 106 -17.34 10.13 3.59
CA LYS A 106 -18.19 10.78 4.57
C LYS A 106 -18.64 9.76 5.61
N ARG A 107 -18.29 10.02 6.86
CA ARG A 107 -18.76 9.19 7.97
C ARG A 107 -20.24 9.47 8.22
N SER A 108 -21.09 8.48 7.96
CA SER A 108 -22.54 8.57 8.21
C SER A 108 -22.90 8.19 9.64
N SER A 109 -22.16 7.25 10.24
CA SER A 109 -22.35 6.82 11.64
C SER A 109 -21.06 6.24 12.24
N SER A 110 -21.13 5.75 13.47
CA SER A 110 -19.98 5.11 14.13
C SER A 110 -19.45 3.90 13.33
N SER A 111 -20.32 3.17 12.61
CA SER A 111 -19.99 1.95 11.88
C SER A 111 -20.23 2.02 10.37
N HIS A 112 -20.65 3.16 9.83
CA HIS A 112 -20.92 3.33 8.39
C HIS A 112 -20.19 4.54 7.82
N THR A 113 -19.52 4.31 6.71
CA THR A 113 -18.83 5.32 5.92
C THR A 113 -19.33 5.22 4.48
N ALA A 114 -19.78 6.33 3.93
CA ALA A 114 -19.96 6.48 2.49
C ALA A 114 -18.58 6.77 1.88
N PHE A 115 -18.19 6.00 0.87
CA PHE A 115 -16.92 6.14 0.15
C PHE A 115 -17.24 6.26 -1.33
N SER A 116 -16.72 7.29 -2.00
CA SER A 116 -16.89 7.48 -3.44
C SER A 116 -15.53 7.47 -4.11
N LEU A 117 -15.46 6.85 -5.28
CA LEU A 117 -14.25 6.66 -6.08
C LEU A 117 -14.50 7.13 -7.51
N ASP A 118 -13.67 8.05 -7.97
CA ASP A 118 -13.60 8.50 -9.35
C ASP A 118 -12.36 7.92 -10.02
N PHE A 119 -12.53 7.23 -11.14
CA PHE A 119 -11.41 6.73 -11.93
C PHE A 119 -11.71 6.78 -13.42
N VAL A 120 -10.66 6.78 -14.23
CA VAL A 120 -10.73 6.62 -15.68
C VAL A 120 -9.95 5.36 -16.06
N ALA A 121 -10.40 4.66 -17.09
CA ALA A 121 -9.78 3.44 -17.57
C ALA A 121 -9.53 3.51 -19.08
N GLU A 122 -8.55 2.76 -19.56
CA GLU A 122 -8.17 2.68 -20.98
C GLU A 122 -9.27 2.10 -21.89
N CYS A 123 -10.32 1.49 -21.34
CA CYS A 123 -11.38 0.84 -22.11
C CYS A 123 -12.26 1.83 -22.89
N ASN A 124 -12.59 1.48 -24.14
CA ASN A 124 -13.74 2.06 -24.84
C ASN A 124 -15.04 1.65 -24.13
N THR A 125 -15.86 2.64 -23.78
CA THR A 125 -17.15 2.48 -23.10
C THR A 125 -18.17 1.61 -23.86
N SER A 126 -17.92 1.26 -25.12
CA SER A 126 -18.77 0.33 -25.90
C SER A 126 -18.47 -1.16 -25.68
N ASP A 127 -17.30 -1.52 -25.13
CA ASP A 127 -16.80 -2.92 -25.09
C ASP A 127 -16.76 -3.55 -23.70
N VAL A 128 -17.32 -2.87 -22.68
CA VAL A 128 -17.30 -3.38 -21.30
C VAL A 128 -18.32 -4.50 -21.09
N VAL A 129 -17.96 -5.69 -21.53
CA VAL A 129 -18.54 -6.97 -21.13
C VAL A 129 -17.96 -7.32 -19.76
N ALA A 130 -18.72 -7.09 -18.69
CA ALA A 130 -18.47 -7.63 -17.33
C ALA A 130 -17.00 -7.60 -16.86
N GLY A 131 -16.49 -6.42 -16.52
CA GLY A 131 -15.13 -6.27 -15.96
C GLY A 131 -15.03 -6.64 -14.47
N VAL A 132 -13.83 -6.99 -14.01
CA VAL A 132 -13.50 -7.09 -12.58
C VAL A 132 -12.85 -5.77 -12.14
N LEU A 133 -13.50 -5.03 -11.26
CA LEU A 133 -12.93 -3.83 -10.65
C LEU A 133 -12.21 -4.23 -9.36
N GLU A 134 -10.90 -4.00 -9.28
CA GLU A 134 -10.12 -4.22 -8.06
C GLU A 134 -9.73 -2.89 -7.45
N ILE A 135 -10.05 -2.71 -6.17
CA ILE A 135 -9.72 -1.51 -5.40
C ILE A 135 -8.88 -1.96 -4.21
N LYS A 136 -7.69 -1.41 -4.09
CA LYS A 136 -6.79 -1.69 -2.95
C LYS A 136 -6.71 -0.46 -2.07
N LEU A 137 -7.30 -0.55 -0.88
CA LEU A 137 -7.29 0.49 0.14
C LEU A 137 -6.28 0.15 1.24
N ARG A 138 -5.70 1.18 1.86
CA ARG A 138 -4.85 1.03 3.03
C ARG A 138 -5.70 0.85 4.29
N ALA A 139 -5.22 0.03 5.22
CA ALA A 139 -5.84 -0.15 6.53
C ALA A 139 -4.78 -0.19 7.63
N LYS A 140 -5.13 0.29 8.82
CA LYS A 140 -4.29 0.18 10.02
C LYS A 140 -5.07 -0.42 11.17
N HIS A 141 -4.42 -1.29 11.93
CA HIS A 141 -4.92 -1.78 13.21
C HIS A 141 -4.76 -0.70 14.28
N LYS A 142 -5.72 -0.64 15.20
CA LYS A 142 -5.76 0.24 16.37
C LYS A 142 -5.61 -0.65 17.60
N LEU A 143 -4.38 -0.86 18.08
CA LEU A 143 -4.15 -1.51 19.38
C LEU A 143 -4.12 -0.46 20.49
N TYR A 144 -4.90 -0.65 21.56
CA TYR A 144 -4.85 0.22 22.74
C TYR A 144 -3.60 -0.09 23.57
N GLY A 145 -2.65 0.84 23.61
CA GLY A 145 -1.67 0.98 24.71
C GLY A 145 -0.32 0.27 24.58
N LEU A 146 -0.08 -0.51 23.53
CA LEU A 146 1.25 -1.04 23.18
C LEU A 146 1.39 -0.92 21.66
N GLU A 147 2.37 -0.15 21.17
CA GLU A 147 2.71 -0.10 19.75
C GLU A 147 3.17 -1.51 19.32
N PRO A 148 2.33 -2.20 18.53
CA PRO A 148 2.66 -2.33 17.12
C PRO A 148 1.48 -1.96 16.22
N ASP A 149 1.76 -1.05 15.28
CA ASP A 149 0.89 -0.69 14.16
C ASP A 149 0.91 -1.81 13.12
N ASP A 150 0.10 -2.85 13.30
CA ASP A 150 -0.18 -3.77 12.19
C ASP A 150 -0.89 -2.98 11.10
N ALA A 151 -0.17 -2.70 10.02
CA ALA A 151 -0.73 -2.04 8.86
C ALA A 151 -0.91 -3.06 7.74
N GLY A 152 -1.92 -2.81 6.92
CA GLY A 152 -2.42 -3.78 5.97
C GLY A 152 -3.16 -3.16 4.81
N HIS A 153 -3.70 -4.02 3.97
CA HIS A 153 -4.54 -3.61 2.85
C HIS A 153 -5.88 -4.33 2.87
N VAL A 154 -6.90 -3.61 2.42
CA VAL A 154 -8.21 -4.15 2.09
C VAL A 154 -8.32 -4.11 0.57
N ASN A 155 -8.29 -5.29 -0.05
CA ASN A 155 -8.61 -5.41 -1.46
C ASN A 155 -10.11 -5.68 -1.61
N VAL A 156 -10.80 -4.84 -2.35
CA VAL A 156 -12.20 -4.99 -2.73
C VAL A 156 -12.22 -5.36 -4.21
N GLN A 157 -12.73 -6.55 -4.51
CA GLN A 157 -12.95 -6.99 -5.89
C GLN A 157 -14.44 -6.99 -6.19
N CYS A 158 -14.84 -6.25 -7.23
CA CYS A 158 -16.20 -6.21 -7.74
C CYS A 158 -16.24 -7.00 -9.05
N HIS A 159 -16.93 -8.14 -9.06
CA HIS A 159 -17.10 -8.97 -10.25
C HIS A 159 -18.39 -8.63 -11.00
N ASN A 160 -18.38 -8.82 -12.32
CA ASN A 160 -19.51 -8.57 -13.21
C ASN A 160 -19.96 -7.10 -13.22
N LEU A 161 -19.00 -6.16 -13.21
CA LEU A 161 -19.31 -4.74 -13.36
C LEU A 161 -19.82 -4.48 -14.78
N THR A 162 -21.07 -4.05 -14.91
CA THR A 162 -21.70 -3.71 -16.20
C THR A 162 -22.10 -2.24 -16.24
N LEU A 163 -22.01 -1.62 -17.42
CA LEU A 163 -22.51 -0.26 -17.67
C LEU A 163 -24.03 -0.13 -17.44
N ASN A 164 -24.78 -1.23 -17.60
CA ASN A 164 -26.20 -1.25 -17.29
C ASN A 164 -26.41 -1.35 -15.79
N HIS A 165 -26.73 -0.20 -15.20
CA HIS A 165 -27.10 0.08 -13.80
C HIS A 165 -28.19 -0.85 -13.20
N GLU A 166 -28.82 -1.71 -14.00
CA GLU A 166 -29.97 -2.54 -13.61
C GLU A 166 -29.60 -3.76 -12.76
N ASN A 167 -28.32 -4.03 -12.51
CA ASN A 167 -27.86 -5.27 -11.88
C ASN A 167 -26.81 -5.08 -10.77
N ILE A 168 -26.82 -3.94 -10.06
CA ILE A 168 -25.90 -3.70 -8.92
C ILE A 168 -25.98 -4.85 -7.91
N ASP A 169 -27.19 -5.40 -7.68
CA ASP A 169 -27.43 -6.53 -6.78
C ASP A 169 -26.74 -7.85 -7.22
N LYS A 170 -26.30 -7.95 -8.48
CA LYS A 170 -25.58 -9.12 -9.02
C LYS A 170 -24.06 -8.98 -8.92
N ILE A 171 -23.56 -7.81 -8.49
CA ILE A 171 -22.12 -7.59 -8.33
C ILE A 171 -21.64 -8.36 -7.10
N GLN A 172 -20.69 -9.27 -7.33
CA GLN A 172 -20.08 -10.02 -6.23
C GLN A 172 -18.89 -9.24 -5.68
N LEU A 173 -18.87 -9.08 -4.36
CA LEU A 173 -17.81 -8.39 -3.64
C LEU A 173 -16.97 -9.38 -2.85
N THR A 174 -15.69 -9.45 -3.18
CA THR A 174 -14.69 -10.22 -2.42
C THR A 174 -13.78 -9.26 -1.68
N ILE A 175 -13.54 -9.53 -0.39
CA ILE A 175 -12.65 -8.74 0.46
C ILE A 175 -11.47 -9.60 0.88
N ILE A 176 -10.26 -9.13 0.60
CA ILE A 176 -9.02 -9.79 1.00
C ILE A 176 -8.24 -8.86 1.91
N GLU A 177 -7.82 -9.40 3.05
CA GLU A 177 -7.13 -8.67 4.10
C GLU A 177 -5.71 -9.19 4.25
N ASN A 178 -4.75 -8.28 4.11
CA ASN A 178 -3.35 -8.58 4.34
C ASN A 178 -2.87 -7.74 5.53
N SER A 179 -2.33 -8.36 6.56
CA SER A 179 -1.70 -7.69 7.70
C SER A 179 -0.21 -8.02 7.75
N ALA A 180 0.63 -7.03 8.01
CA ALA A 180 2.06 -7.21 8.25
C ALA A 180 2.43 -6.74 9.66
N ASN A 181 3.18 -7.57 10.38
CA ASN A 181 3.59 -7.33 11.78
C ASN A 181 4.99 -6.70 11.90
N SER A 182 5.55 -6.19 10.80
CA SER A 182 6.89 -5.60 10.71
C SER A 182 6.89 -4.36 9.83
N CYS A 183 7.92 -3.52 9.96
CA CYS A 183 8.24 -2.45 8.99
C CYS A 183 8.06 -2.98 7.56
N TYR A 184 7.03 -2.50 6.86
CA TYR A 184 6.86 -2.77 5.45
C TYR A 184 6.83 -1.46 4.66
N LEU A 185 7.28 -1.58 3.42
CA LEU A 185 7.39 -0.48 2.48
C LEU A 185 6.15 -0.46 1.59
N GLU A 186 5.62 0.72 1.33
CA GLU A 186 4.74 1.01 0.21
C GLU A 186 5.49 1.97 -0.72
N LEU A 187 5.54 1.64 -2.01
CA LEU A 187 6.23 2.45 -3.00
C LEU A 187 5.25 2.94 -4.04
N PHE A 188 5.38 4.21 -4.41
CA PHE A 188 4.50 4.87 -5.37
C PHE A 188 5.33 5.65 -6.37
N ALA A 189 4.90 5.66 -7.63
CA ALA A 189 5.25 6.70 -8.59
C ALA A 189 4.35 7.90 -8.32
N ASP A 190 4.93 9.02 -7.87
CA ASP A 190 4.17 10.18 -7.38
C ASP A 190 4.03 11.28 -8.42
N THR A 191 5.05 11.41 -9.25
CA THR A 191 5.18 12.48 -10.22
C THR A 191 5.77 11.91 -11.50
N VAL A 192 5.25 12.38 -12.62
CA VAL A 192 5.83 12.18 -13.94
C VAL A 192 5.96 13.57 -14.54
N SER A 193 7.13 13.88 -15.09
CA SER A 193 7.32 15.06 -15.92
C SER A 193 8.07 14.67 -17.18
N VAL A 194 7.50 15.04 -18.32
CA VAL A 194 8.12 14.87 -19.63
C VAL A 194 8.24 16.24 -20.25
N SER A 195 9.46 16.65 -20.61
CA SER A 195 9.71 17.93 -21.26
C SER A 195 10.35 17.72 -22.63
N ASN A 196 9.82 18.39 -23.64
CA ASN A 196 10.35 18.34 -25.01
C ASN A 196 11.26 19.53 -25.32
N ALA A 197 12.37 19.27 -26.01
CA ALA A 197 13.06 20.30 -26.78
C ALA A 197 12.48 20.38 -28.20
N ASN A 198 11.44 21.21 -28.36
CA ASN A 198 10.85 21.68 -29.63
C ASN A 198 9.96 20.69 -30.41
N ALA A 199 8.65 20.97 -30.44
CA ALA A 199 7.63 20.21 -31.19
C ALA A 199 7.79 20.28 -32.74
N ASN A 200 8.60 21.19 -33.26
CA ASN A 200 8.82 21.36 -34.71
C ASN A 200 9.96 20.51 -35.28
N ALA A 201 10.68 19.76 -34.44
CA ALA A 201 11.73 18.85 -34.90
C ALA A 201 11.13 17.47 -35.19
N ARG A 202 11.42 16.90 -36.38
CA ARG A 202 11.04 15.51 -36.76
C ARG A 202 11.57 14.43 -35.79
N VAL A 203 12.46 14.79 -34.88
CA VAL A 203 13.00 13.95 -33.81
C VAL A 203 13.03 14.83 -32.56
N SER A 204 11.95 14.80 -31.78
CA SER A 204 11.84 15.61 -30.59
C SER A 204 12.31 14.78 -29.39
N ALA A 205 13.50 15.10 -28.89
CA ALA A 205 14.11 14.41 -27.77
C ALA A 205 13.43 14.87 -26.47
N ALA A 206 12.87 13.92 -25.72
CA ALA A 206 12.12 14.17 -24.50
C ALA A 206 12.93 13.77 -23.27
N GLU A 207 13.01 14.66 -22.29
CA GLU A 207 13.54 14.35 -20.98
C GLU A 207 12.42 13.80 -20.10
N TRP A 208 12.58 12.55 -19.64
CA TRP A 208 11.63 11.90 -18.75
C TRP A 208 12.15 11.91 -17.32
N ARG A 209 11.30 12.36 -16.40
CA ARG A 209 11.56 12.36 -14.97
C ARG A 209 10.38 11.74 -14.25
N ILE A 210 10.66 10.75 -13.41
CA ILE A 210 9.64 10.08 -12.61
C ILE A 210 10.09 10.11 -11.16
N GLY A 211 9.25 10.68 -10.31
CA GLY A 211 9.42 10.68 -8.87
C GLY A 211 8.81 9.44 -8.25
N PHE A 212 9.45 9.00 -7.17
CA PHE A 212 9.04 7.86 -6.38
C PHE A 212 9.02 8.24 -4.90
N VAL A 213 7.98 7.79 -4.21
CA VAL A 213 7.84 8.00 -2.77
C VAL A 213 7.69 6.66 -2.07
N ALA A 214 8.57 6.41 -1.11
CA ALA A 214 8.53 5.28 -0.20
C ALA A 214 7.89 5.69 1.12
N ARG A 215 6.74 5.11 1.43
CA ARG A 215 6.06 5.33 2.71
C ARG A 215 6.09 4.05 3.53
N SER A 216 6.14 4.19 4.85
CA SER A 216 5.76 3.11 5.75
C SER A 216 4.52 3.52 6.53
N PRO A 217 3.52 2.64 6.62
CA PRO A 217 2.37 2.88 7.48
C PRO A 217 2.63 2.56 8.95
N VAL A 218 3.76 1.91 9.26
CA VAL A 218 4.22 1.61 10.62
C VAL A 218 4.90 2.85 11.20
N THR A 219 4.41 3.33 12.34
CA THR A 219 5.00 4.51 13.01
C THR A 219 6.44 4.25 13.41
N GLY A 220 7.32 5.24 13.25
CA GLY A 220 8.75 5.13 13.55
C GLY A 220 9.58 4.42 12.47
N CYS A 221 8.94 3.82 11.46
CA CYS A 221 9.64 3.19 10.36
C CYS A 221 10.12 4.23 9.32
N LYS A 222 11.36 4.68 9.47
CA LYS A 222 12.01 5.55 8.48
C LYS A 222 12.52 4.71 7.31
N ILE A 223 12.14 5.08 6.10
CA ILE A 223 12.62 4.43 4.87
C ILE A 223 13.38 5.46 4.04
N SER A 224 14.48 5.00 3.44
CA SER A 224 15.20 5.76 2.43
C SER A 224 15.44 4.88 1.21
N LEU A 225 15.20 5.46 0.04
CA LEU A 225 15.39 4.81 -1.25
C LEU A 225 16.50 5.48 -2.03
N ARG A 226 17.37 4.66 -2.63
CA ARG A 226 18.42 5.13 -3.53
C ARG A 226 18.38 4.35 -4.84
N PRO A 227 17.88 4.93 -5.94
CA PRO A 227 17.96 4.32 -7.26
C PRO A 227 19.41 4.10 -7.66
N ILE A 228 19.71 2.89 -8.13
CA ILE A 228 21.03 2.47 -8.63
C ILE A 228 20.98 2.40 -10.16
N LYS A 229 19.99 1.68 -10.67
CA LYS A 229 19.70 1.52 -12.09
C LYS A 229 18.20 1.57 -12.30
N SER A 230 17.78 2.16 -13.41
CA SER A 230 16.39 2.20 -13.79
C SER A 230 16.22 2.04 -15.29
N ARG A 231 15.09 1.46 -15.70
CA ARG A 231 14.65 1.36 -17.09
C ARG A 231 13.25 1.94 -17.21
N LEU A 232 13.04 2.74 -18.24
CA LEU A 232 11.73 3.17 -18.68
C LEU A 232 11.35 2.32 -19.88
N LEU A 233 10.17 1.73 -19.82
CA LEU A 233 9.64 0.87 -20.87
C LEU A 233 8.29 1.39 -21.34
N ARG A 234 8.01 1.10 -22.61
CA ARG A 234 6.69 1.23 -23.21
C ARG A 234 6.35 -0.12 -23.82
N GLY A 235 5.25 -0.72 -23.39
CA GLY A 235 5.05 -2.14 -23.66
C GLY A 235 6.23 -2.94 -23.10
N ASP A 236 6.86 -3.76 -23.93
CA ASP A 236 8.04 -4.55 -23.56
C ASP A 236 9.36 -3.93 -24.09
N GLU A 237 9.28 -2.77 -24.75
CA GLU A 237 10.42 -2.07 -25.33
C GLU A 237 11.06 -1.12 -24.31
N VAL A 238 12.38 -1.17 -24.19
CA VAL A 238 13.15 -0.22 -23.34
C VAL A 238 13.37 1.06 -24.12
N ILE A 239 12.68 2.11 -23.70
CA ILE A 239 12.78 3.42 -24.35
C ILE A 239 13.86 4.30 -23.70
N ALA A 240 14.17 4.09 -22.41
CA ALA A 240 15.19 4.85 -21.70
C ALA A 240 15.89 4.05 -20.61
N LYS A 241 17.12 4.44 -20.29
CA LYS A 241 17.85 3.93 -19.13
C LYS A 241 18.31 5.09 -18.25
N SER A 242 18.50 4.80 -16.98
CA SER A 242 19.12 5.71 -16.02
C SER A 242 20.08 4.90 -15.15
N SER A 243 21.24 5.48 -14.88
CA SER A 243 22.19 4.96 -13.91
C SER A 243 22.72 6.10 -13.07
N SER A 244 22.70 5.94 -11.74
CA SER A 244 23.24 6.95 -10.85
C SER A 244 24.78 6.88 -10.82
N PRO A 245 25.51 7.98 -11.07
CA PRO A 245 26.97 7.96 -11.17
C PRO A 245 27.70 8.03 -9.82
N SER A 246 27.03 8.22 -8.67
CA SER A 246 27.74 8.43 -7.40
C SER A 246 27.78 7.17 -6.55
N MET A 247 28.98 6.66 -6.27
CA MET A 247 29.30 6.08 -4.96
C MET A 247 29.93 7.21 -4.15
N ASP A 248 29.31 7.64 -3.06
CA ASP A 248 30.04 8.38 -2.04
C ASP A 248 30.87 7.36 -1.25
N PRO A 249 32.21 7.50 -1.15
CA PRO A 249 33.09 6.59 -0.41
C PRO A 249 32.76 6.46 1.08
N PHE A 250 31.86 7.28 1.64
CA PHE A 250 31.53 7.28 3.07
C PHE A 250 30.10 6.87 3.45
N GLY A 251 29.30 6.34 2.52
CA GLY A 251 28.03 5.69 2.88
C GLY A 251 27.01 6.59 3.59
N GLN A 252 27.14 7.91 3.45
CA GLN A 252 26.17 8.83 4.04
C GLN A 252 24.94 8.89 3.13
N VAL A 253 23.83 8.42 3.68
CA VAL A 253 22.52 8.37 3.05
C VAL A 253 22.03 9.82 2.94
N VAL A 254 21.90 10.33 1.71
CA VAL A 254 21.03 11.49 1.49
C VAL A 254 19.62 10.98 1.75
N THR A 255 19.13 11.31 2.93
CA THR A 255 17.87 10.85 3.51
C THR A 255 16.70 11.55 2.84
N GLY A 256 15.89 10.77 2.13
CA GLY A 256 14.55 11.15 1.69
C GLY A 256 13.70 9.90 1.52
N ASP A 257 12.44 9.99 1.94
CA ASP A 257 11.35 9.10 1.53
C ASP A 257 10.95 9.33 0.06
N GLU A 258 11.37 10.45 -0.52
CA GLU A 258 11.18 10.82 -1.92
C GLU A 258 12.49 10.70 -2.72
N THR A 259 12.41 10.16 -3.94
CA THR A 259 13.53 10.10 -4.87
C THR A 259 13.06 10.33 -6.30
N ASN A 260 13.85 11.05 -7.09
CA ASN A 260 13.57 11.27 -8.51
C ASN A 260 14.53 10.47 -9.38
N VAL A 261 14.01 9.80 -10.41
CA VAL A 261 14.81 9.16 -11.46
C VAL A 261 14.69 9.99 -12.73
N VAL A 262 15.83 10.47 -13.21
CA VAL A 262 15.95 11.16 -14.49
C VAL A 262 16.49 10.17 -15.50
N PHE A 263 15.76 9.97 -16.60
CA PHE A 263 16.15 9.07 -17.66
C PHE A 263 16.95 9.79 -18.74
N GLU A 264 17.83 9.05 -19.42
CA GLU A 264 18.47 9.52 -20.64
C GLU A 264 17.41 9.96 -21.66
N THR A 265 17.73 11.00 -22.43
CA THR A 265 16.78 11.61 -23.35
C THR A 265 16.29 10.60 -24.39
N VAL A 266 14.98 10.48 -24.51
CA VAL A 266 14.32 9.47 -25.36
C VAL A 266 13.76 10.12 -26.61
N VAL A 267 13.87 9.42 -27.74
CA VAL A 267 13.10 9.71 -28.95
C VAL A 267 11.81 8.89 -28.90
N ALA A 268 10.79 9.41 -28.22
CA ALA A 268 9.44 8.88 -28.32
C ALA A 268 8.49 9.94 -27.77
N MET A 269 7.71 10.53 -28.68
CA MET A 269 6.57 11.36 -28.31
C MET A 269 5.31 10.79 -28.93
N PRO A 270 4.15 10.93 -28.26
CA PRO A 270 2.88 10.57 -28.87
C PRO A 270 2.64 11.40 -30.14
N GLU A 271 1.99 10.79 -31.13
CA GLU A 271 1.67 11.42 -32.42
C GLU A 271 0.59 12.51 -32.27
N VAL A 272 -0.12 12.54 -31.13
CA VAL A 272 -1.30 13.38 -30.87
C VAL A 272 -1.23 14.03 -29.48
N ILE A 273 -1.51 15.33 -29.41
CA ILE A 273 -1.64 16.11 -28.17
C ILE A 273 -3.03 15.84 -27.55
N GLY A 274 -3.09 15.63 -26.24
CA GLY A 274 -4.33 15.33 -25.50
C GLY A 274 -4.62 13.84 -25.32
N ASP A 275 -3.69 12.97 -25.75
CA ASP A 275 -3.78 11.53 -25.55
C ASP A 275 -3.10 11.10 -24.23
N VAL A 276 -3.58 9.99 -23.67
CA VAL A 276 -3.02 9.39 -22.45
C VAL A 276 -2.28 8.13 -22.85
N ILE A 277 -1.00 8.06 -22.49
CA ILE A 277 -0.22 6.83 -22.65
C ILE A 277 -0.38 5.99 -21.38
N TRP A 278 -0.99 4.83 -21.51
CA TRP A 278 -1.31 3.93 -20.38
C TRP A 278 -0.24 2.87 -20.12
N ASP A 279 0.60 2.58 -21.10
CA ASP A 279 1.51 1.43 -21.13
C ASP A 279 2.95 1.76 -20.70
N ILE A 280 3.15 2.87 -19.99
CA ILE A 280 4.45 3.23 -19.41
C ILE A 280 4.74 2.35 -18.20
N ARG A 281 5.94 1.77 -18.19
CA ARG A 281 6.43 0.94 -17.08
C ARG A 281 7.82 1.40 -16.65
N VAL A 282 8.07 1.35 -15.36
CA VAL A 282 9.38 1.66 -14.79
C VAL A 282 9.86 0.49 -13.95
N GLU A 283 11.09 0.08 -14.23
CA GLU A 283 11.81 -0.90 -13.41
C GLU A 283 12.96 -0.19 -12.72
N ILE A 284 13.12 -0.41 -11.40
CA ILE A 284 14.18 0.21 -10.60
C ILE A 284 14.86 -0.85 -9.76
N ILE A 285 16.19 -0.85 -9.78
CA ILE A 285 16.98 -1.40 -8.68
C ILE A 285 17.31 -0.26 -7.74
N ALA A 286 16.83 -0.34 -6.50
CA ALA A 286 17.13 0.63 -5.46
C ALA A 286 17.81 -0.04 -4.26
N GLY A 287 18.79 0.63 -3.68
CA GLY A 287 19.19 0.34 -2.30
C GLY A 287 18.13 0.88 -1.36
N VAL A 288 17.73 0.08 -0.37
CA VAL A 288 16.83 0.51 0.70
C VAL A 288 17.57 0.46 2.02
N LYS A 289 17.43 1.54 2.80
CA LYS A 289 17.85 1.57 4.19
C LYS A 289 16.66 1.93 5.05
N THR A 290 16.44 1.14 6.09
CA THR A 290 15.40 1.41 7.08
C THR A 290 16.03 1.85 8.40
N GLY A 291 15.24 2.50 9.25
CA GLY A 291 15.66 2.90 10.60
C GLY A 291 15.89 1.73 11.57
N ILE A 292 15.71 0.48 11.13
CA ILE A 292 15.87 -0.74 11.94
C ILE A 292 17.12 -1.52 11.52
N GLU A 293 17.75 -2.21 12.49
CA GLU A 293 19.09 -2.81 12.35
C GLU A 293 19.23 -3.84 11.22
N TYR A 294 18.13 -4.50 10.81
CA TYR A 294 18.12 -5.58 9.82
C TYR A 294 17.32 -5.31 8.54
N GLY A 295 16.83 -4.08 8.32
CA GLY A 295 15.99 -3.78 7.15
C GLY A 295 16.73 -3.07 6.02
N ASN A 296 18.03 -3.33 5.87
CA ASN A 296 18.84 -2.76 4.79
C ASN A 296 19.06 -3.80 3.71
N GLY A 297 18.82 -3.42 2.46
CA GLY A 297 18.95 -4.35 1.34
C GLY A 297 18.70 -3.67 0.02
N PHE A 298 18.16 -4.43 -0.92
CA PHE A 298 17.87 -3.99 -2.26
C PHE A 298 16.42 -4.29 -2.62
N LEU A 299 15.84 -3.40 -3.40
CA LEU A 299 14.51 -3.52 -3.95
C LEU A 299 14.61 -3.61 -5.46
N LEU A 300 13.92 -4.61 -6.01
CA LEU A 300 13.54 -4.62 -7.41
C LEU A 300 12.12 -4.11 -7.47
N VAL A 301 11.94 -2.91 -8.01
CA VAL A 301 10.67 -2.20 -8.09
C VAL A 301 10.14 -2.33 -9.50
N PHE A 302 8.86 -2.64 -9.61
CA PHE A 302 8.11 -2.73 -10.84
C PHE A 302 6.88 -1.82 -10.73
N CYS A 303 6.95 -0.67 -11.40
CA CYS A 303 5.85 0.27 -11.51
C CYS A 303 5.26 0.14 -12.91
N GLY A 304 4.23 -0.69 -13.06
CA GLY A 304 3.51 -0.85 -14.32
C GLY A 304 2.32 0.11 -14.43
N ASP A 305 1.85 0.27 -15.66
CA ASP A 305 0.58 0.92 -15.99
C ASP A 305 0.52 2.36 -15.47
N ILE A 306 1.60 3.12 -15.65
CA ILE A 306 1.68 4.52 -15.22
C ILE A 306 1.00 5.37 -16.29
N PRO A 307 -0.17 5.98 -16.00
CA PRO A 307 -0.90 6.75 -16.99
C PRO A 307 -0.29 8.14 -17.13
N VAL A 308 0.20 8.49 -18.31
CA VAL A 308 0.84 9.77 -18.58
C VAL A 308 0.00 10.59 -19.55
N ASN A 309 -0.51 11.72 -19.08
CA ASN A 309 -1.28 12.67 -19.87
C ASN A 309 -0.34 13.68 -20.55
N PHE A 310 -0.45 13.85 -21.87
CA PHE A 310 0.34 14.80 -22.64
C PHE A 310 -0.47 16.02 -23.04
N THR A 311 0.02 17.19 -22.65
CA THR A 311 -0.56 18.51 -22.97
C THR A 311 0.45 19.38 -23.71
N ALA A 312 0.01 20.51 -24.26
CA ALA A 312 0.90 21.51 -24.82
C ALA A 312 0.99 22.72 -23.90
N ASP A 313 2.19 23.24 -23.69
CA ASP A 313 2.41 24.51 -23.01
C ASP A 313 1.94 25.69 -23.90
N PRO A 314 1.87 26.92 -23.36
CA PRO A 314 1.49 28.09 -24.15
C PRO A 314 2.41 28.40 -25.35
N ALA A 315 3.62 27.84 -25.39
CA ALA A 315 4.57 27.96 -26.49
C ALA A 315 4.45 26.80 -27.50
N GLY A 316 3.53 25.85 -27.29
CA GLY A 316 3.32 24.68 -28.14
C GLY A 316 4.28 23.51 -27.87
N ASN A 317 5.07 23.55 -26.79
CA ASN A 317 5.91 22.41 -26.39
C ASN A 317 5.07 21.38 -25.65
N MET A 318 5.32 20.10 -25.93
CA MET A 318 4.65 19.02 -25.22
C MET A 318 5.18 18.86 -23.80
N ILE A 319 4.25 18.75 -22.85
CA ILE A 319 4.48 18.44 -21.45
C ILE A 319 3.69 17.19 -21.08
N GLY A 320 4.36 16.20 -20.50
CA GLY A 320 3.72 15.01 -19.93
C GLY A 320 3.60 15.10 -18.42
N SER A 321 2.48 14.65 -17.84
CA SER A 321 2.25 14.58 -16.40
C SER A 321 1.52 13.29 -16.00
N LEU A 322 1.68 12.85 -14.75
CA LEU A 322 0.91 11.73 -14.22
C LEU A 322 -0.59 12.05 -14.26
N LEU A 323 -1.41 11.12 -14.75
CA LEU A 323 -2.87 11.22 -14.71
C LEU A 323 -3.39 10.64 -13.40
N GLY A 324 -4.12 11.44 -12.63
CA GLY A 324 -4.70 11.02 -11.35
C GLY A 324 -3.71 11.03 -10.19
N ASN A 325 -4.04 10.30 -9.12
CA ASN A 325 -3.24 10.17 -7.91
C ASN A 325 -2.01 9.29 -8.13
N MET A 326 -1.17 9.17 -7.10
CA MET A 326 0.06 8.37 -7.14
C MET A 326 -0.22 6.91 -7.55
N ARG A 327 0.63 6.37 -8.42
CA ARG A 327 0.52 4.97 -8.88
C ARG A 327 1.32 4.07 -7.95
N ARG A 328 0.65 3.13 -7.27
CA ARG A 328 1.33 2.13 -6.44
C ARG A 328 2.18 1.19 -7.29
N CYS A 329 3.39 0.89 -6.82
CA CYS A 329 4.32 -0.04 -7.43
C CYS A 329 4.42 -1.34 -6.64
N ASP A 330 4.72 -2.41 -7.36
CA ASP A 330 5.11 -3.68 -6.76
C ASP A 330 6.62 -3.71 -6.55
N TYR A 331 7.09 -4.50 -5.57
CA TYR A 331 8.51 -4.66 -5.34
C TYR A 331 8.85 -6.03 -4.78
N LEU A 332 10.13 -6.40 -4.96
CA LEU A 332 10.76 -7.57 -4.35
C LEU A 332 11.96 -7.11 -3.53
N TYR A 333 11.96 -7.48 -2.25
CA TYR A 333 13.09 -7.23 -1.35
C TYR A 333 14.13 -8.35 -1.42
N ARG A 334 15.42 -7.98 -1.40
CA ARG A 334 16.56 -8.89 -1.43
C ARG A 334 17.71 -8.37 -0.56
N ASP A 335 18.37 -9.28 0.13
CA ASP A 335 19.57 -8.95 0.92
C ASP A 335 20.87 -8.88 0.07
N ASN A 336 20.84 -9.35 -1.20
CA ASN A 336 22.00 -9.34 -2.10
C ASN A 336 21.59 -9.17 -3.59
N LEU A 337 22.40 -8.45 -4.37
CA LEU A 337 22.19 -8.09 -5.78
C LEU A 337 22.72 -9.10 -6.83
N ASN A 338 23.54 -10.06 -6.41
CA ASN A 338 24.42 -10.81 -7.33
C ASN A 338 23.71 -11.52 -8.52
N PRO A 339 22.52 -12.13 -8.39
CA PRO A 339 21.90 -12.86 -9.51
C PRO A 339 21.09 -12.01 -10.52
N TYR A 340 20.83 -10.71 -10.28
CA TYR A 340 19.93 -9.89 -11.13
C TYR A 340 20.62 -8.74 -11.89
N LEU A 341 21.86 -8.39 -11.51
CA LEU A 341 22.67 -7.47 -12.32
C LEU A 341 22.96 -8.02 -13.73
N GLU A 342 22.86 -9.34 -13.91
CA GLU A 342 23.00 -10.01 -15.21
C GLU A 342 21.72 -9.91 -16.06
N SER A 343 20.52 -9.96 -15.49
CA SER A 343 19.25 -9.91 -16.25
C SER A 343 18.91 -8.52 -16.79
N LEU A 344 19.45 -7.45 -16.19
CA LEU A 344 19.33 -6.08 -16.69
C LEU A 344 20.48 -5.67 -17.62
N ARG A 345 21.47 -6.55 -17.81
CA ARG A 345 22.58 -6.37 -18.76
C ARG A 345 22.20 -6.78 -20.18
N SER A 346 21.25 -7.71 -20.34
CA SER A 346 20.60 -8.09 -21.60
C SER A 346 19.43 -7.17 -21.93
#